data_AF-A0A356M2X3-F1
#
_entry.id   AF-A0A356M2X3-F1
#
_cell.length_a   1.000
_cell.length_b   1.000
_cell.length_c   1.000
_cell.angle_alpha   90.00
_cell.angle_beta   90.00
_cell.angle_gamma   90.00
#
_symmetry.space_group_name_H-M   'P 1'
#
loop_
_entity.id
_entity.type
_entity.pdbx_description
1 polymer ?
#
loop_
_entity_poly.entity_id
_entity_poly.type
_entity_poly.pdbx_seq_one_letter_code
_entity_poly.pdbx_strand_id
1 'polypeptide(L)'
;MGSTIYSQKLKHPVSVTFMCEHCGQYNYFSQEIIGNGSVEVSNIRSDKYRQDQIGKIGSKAESDLLRNVQNAKQSLSRGNYSWLKFHKCTKCGYSQSWQTGRLWKRSIIFFIMDLVILYIFFSWLTGSSPESITSGAWGFFAILGIFILIPVIVLVISLLRRDKKNKYKPDVSI
;
A
#
# COMPACT_ATOMS: atom_id res chain seq x y z
N MET A 1 -2.47 -38.99 2.60
CA MET A 1 -1.72 -38.70 3.84
C MET A 1 -2.07 -37.29 4.29
N GLY A 2 -2.56 -37.10 5.53
CA GLY A 2 -3.02 -35.80 6.03
C GLY A 2 -1.96 -35.07 6.86
N SER A 3 -1.91 -33.75 6.75
CA SER A 3 -1.20 -32.86 7.68
C SER A 3 -2.20 -31.94 8.37
N THR A 4 -1.84 -31.45 9.56
CA THR A 4 -2.64 -30.46 10.30
C THR A 4 -1.77 -29.26 10.58
N ILE A 5 -2.29 -28.07 10.26
CA ILE A 5 -1.62 -26.80 10.52
C ILE A 5 -2.13 -26.26 11.85
N TYR A 6 -1.21 -26.04 12.77
CA TYR A 6 -1.48 -25.36 14.02
C TYR A 6 -0.92 -23.94 13.92
N SER A 7 -1.72 -22.95 14.33
CA SER A 7 -1.30 -21.55 14.32
C SER A 7 -1.72 -20.83 15.59
N GLN A 8 -0.88 -19.90 16.03
CA GLN A 8 -1.14 -19.01 17.16
C GLN A 8 -0.84 -17.58 16.73
N LYS A 9 -1.70 -16.66 17.16
CA LYS A 9 -1.54 -15.22 16.93
C LYS A 9 -1.44 -14.54 18.28
N LEU A 10 -0.37 -13.76 18.47
CA LEU A 10 -0.20 -12.89 19.63
C LEU A 10 -0.30 -11.44 19.18
N LYS A 11 -0.81 -10.59 20.06
CA LYS A 11 -1.03 -9.17 19.79
C LYS A 11 -0.36 -8.32 20.85
N HIS A 12 0.24 -7.21 20.43
CA HIS A 12 0.78 -6.21 21.34
C HIS A 12 0.44 -4.80 20.85
N PRO A 13 -0.18 -3.94 21.69
CA PRO A 13 -0.44 -2.56 21.33
C PRO A 13 0.86 -1.74 21.33
N VAL A 14 1.09 -0.98 20.27
CA VAL A 14 2.17 0.01 20.19
C VAL A 14 1.55 1.40 20.08
N SER A 15 1.88 2.25 21.04
CA SER A 15 1.47 3.66 21.03
C SER A 15 2.25 4.42 19.96
N VAL A 16 1.53 5.18 19.16
CA VAL A 16 2.06 5.97 18.05
C VAL A 16 1.65 7.41 18.26
N THR A 17 2.63 8.30 18.18
CA THR A 17 2.43 9.74 18.24
C THR A 17 2.91 10.34 16.92
N PHE A 18 2.09 11.18 16.30
CA PHE A 18 2.49 11.94 15.11
C PHE A 18 1.90 13.35 15.14
N MET A 19 2.64 14.32 14.57
CA MET A 19 2.15 15.67 14.37
C MET A 19 1.37 15.75 13.06
N CYS A 20 0.18 16.35 13.08
CA CYS A 20 -0.62 16.54 11.88
C CYS A 20 0.02 17.58 10.96
N GLU A 21 0.24 17.22 9.70
CA GLU A 21 0.83 18.08 8.66
C GLU A 21 0.01 19.34 8.36
N HIS A 22 -1.31 19.31 8.58
CA HIS A 22 -2.22 20.41 8.23
C HIS A 22 -2.46 21.41 9.38
N CYS A 23 -2.57 20.92 10.62
CA CYS A 23 -2.95 21.76 11.76
C CYS A 23 -1.90 21.78 12.89
N GLY A 24 -0.78 21.09 12.73
CA GLY A 24 0.31 21.05 13.72
C GLY A 24 -0.02 20.30 15.01
N GLN A 25 -1.22 19.74 15.17
CA GLN A 25 -1.60 19.06 16.40
C GLN A 25 -1.00 17.64 16.48
N TYR A 26 -0.49 17.28 17.66
CA TYR A 26 -0.12 15.91 17.98
C TYR A 26 -1.34 15.01 18.13
N ASN A 27 -1.30 13.88 17.42
CA ASN A 27 -2.31 12.83 17.48
C ASN A 27 -1.66 11.59 18.10
N TYR A 28 -2.41 10.92 18.95
CA TYR A 28 -1.99 9.74 19.69
C TYR A 28 -2.97 8.61 19.36
N PHE A 29 -2.46 7.45 18.98
CA PHE A 29 -3.29 6.27 18.82
C PHE A 29 -2.50 5.00 19.11
N SER A 30 -3.23 3.94 19.46
CA SER A 30 -2.65 2.61 19.69
C SER A 30 -2.87 1.74 18.46
N GLN A 31 -1.79 1.16 17.93
CA GLN A 31 -1.84 0.22 16.82
C GLN A 31 -1.45 -1.17 17.32
N GLU A 32 -2.35 -2.14 17.16
CA GLU A 32 -2.03 -3.55 17.43
C GLU A 32 -1.01 -4.06 16.39
N ILE A 33 0.14 -4.52 16.88
CA ILE A 33 1.11 -5.33 16.14
C ILE A 33 0.80 -6.81 16.41
N ILE A 34 0.91 -7.62 15.36
CA ILE A 34 0.59 -9.05 15.42
C ILE A 34 1.88 -9.85 15.19
N GLY A 35 2.12 -10.86 16.02
CA GLY A 35 3.09 -11.91 15.78
C GLY A 35 2.37 -13.22 15.46
N ASN A 36 2.86 -13.93 14.45
CA ASN A 36 2.26 -15.19 14.01
C ASN A 36 3.26 -16.34 14.19
N GLY A 37 2.82 -17.39 14.87
CA GLY A 37 3.51 -18.68 14.89
C GLY A 37 2.64 -19.71 14.16
N SER A 38 3.21 -20.44 13.21
CA SER A 38 2.54 -21.60 12.61
C SER A 38 3.50 -22.76 12.46
N VAL A 39 2.99 -23.97 12.60
CA VAL A 39 3.71 -25.21 12.31
C VAL A 39 2.77 -26.18 11.61
N GLU A 40 3.24 -26.76 10.53
CA GLU A 40 2.58 -27.88 9.88
C GLU A 40 3.11 -29.18 10.50
N VAL A 41 2.20 -30.04 10.93
CA VAL A 41 2.58 -31.34 11.47
C VAL A 41 1.93 -32.45 10.66
N SER A 42 2.77 -33.36 10.16
CA SER A 42 2.32 -34.56 9.46
C SER A 42 1.76 -35.59 10.44
N ASN A 43 0.65 -36.24 10.07
CA ASN A 43 0.02 -37.30 10.86
C ASN A 43 0.83 -38.61 10.91
N ILE A 44 1.96 -38.69 10.19
CA ILE A 44 2.81 -39.89 10.09
C ILE A 44 3.82 -39.96 11.25
N ARG A 45 4.02 -38.88 12.00
CA ARG A 45 4.98 -38.81 13.12
C ARG A 45 4.33 -39.09 14.47
N SER A 46 5.14 -39.55 15.43
CA SER A 46 4.70 -39.89 16.79
C SER A 46 4.03 -38.71 17.51
N ASP A 47 3.09 -39.02 18.42
CA ASP A 47 2.36 -38.00 19.18
C ASP A 47 3.28 -37.12 20.03
N LYS A 48 4.39 -37.67 20.54
CA LYS A 48 5.42 -36.92 21.26
C LYS A 48 6.08 -35.85 20.37
N TYR A 49 6.37 -36.17 19.11
CA TYR A 49 6.89 -35.20 18.15
C TYR A 49 5.85 -34.12 17.81
N ARG A 50 4.57 -34.50 17.67
CA ARG A 50 3.48 -33.54 17.46
C ARG A 50 3.34 -32.56 18.61
N GLN A 51 3.32 -33.04 19.85
CA GLN A 51 3.18 -32.19 21.04
C GLN A 51 4.36 -31.24 21.22
N ASP A 52 5.59 -31.69 20.97
CA ASP A 52 6.79 -30.82 21.01
C ASP A 52 6.72 -29.69 19.96
N GLN A 53 6.30 -30.01 18.73
CA GLN A 53 6.14 -28.99 17.68
C GLN A 53 5.02 -28.00 18.01
N ILE A 54 3.91 -28.46 18.60
CA ILE A 54 2.80 -27.60 19.03
C ILE A 54 3.23 -26.69 20.18
N GLY A 55 3.98 -27.21 21.16
CA GLY A 55 4.51 -26.42 22.28
C GLY A 55 5.45 -25.29 21.84
N LYS A 56 6.15 -25.46 20.71
CA LYS A 56 7.05 -24.44 20.12
C LYS A 56 6.33 -23.36 19.30
N ILE A 57 5.00 -23.46 19.10
CA ILE A 57 4.25 -22.44 18.35
C ILE A 57 4.20 -21.13 19.14
N GLY A 58 3.99 -21.20 20.46
CA GLY A 58 3.92 -20.02 21.32
C GLY A 58 5.21 -19.21 21.30
N SER A 59 6.36 -19.88 21.45
CA SER A 59 7.67 -19.22 21.39
C SER A 59 7.97 -18.64 20.01
N LYS A 60 7.55 -19.31 18.92
CA LYS A 60 7.65 -18.75 17.56
C LYS A 60 6.78 -17.49 17.40
N ALA A 61 5.54 -17.52 17.87
CA ALA A 61 4.63 -16.37 17.80
C ALA A 61 5.16 -15.19 18.63
N GLU A 62 5.76 -15.46 19.78
CA GLU A 62 6.35 -14.45 20.66
C GLU A 62 7.62 -13.84 20.06
N SER A 63 8.51 -14.66 19.52
CA SER A 63 9.70 -14.19 18.81
C SER A 63 9.35 -13.31 17.61
N ASP A 64 8.36 -13.74 16.81
CA ASP A 64 7.86 -12.95 15.68
C ASP A 64 7.21 -11.63 16.14
N LEU A 65 6.42 -11.66 17.23
CA LEU A 65 5.82 -10.47 17.81
C LEU A 65 6.88 -9.46 18.26
N LEU A 66 7.90 -9.91 19.02
CA LEU A 66 8.98 -9.06 19.51
C LEU A 66 9.74 -8.39 18.35
N ARG A 67 10.06 -9.17 17.32
CA ARG A 67 10.69 -8.66 16.09
C ARG A 67 9.82 -7.61 15.40
N ASN A 68 8.52 -7.87 15.25
CA ASN A 68 7.59 -6.95 14.61
C ASN A 68 7.42 -5.66 15.41
N VAL A 69 7.38 -5.75 16.74
CA VAL A 69 7.33 -4.57 17.64
C VAL A 69 8.62 -3.75 17.55
N GLN A 70 9.79 -4.39 17.54
CA GLN A 70 11.07 -3.69 17.36
C GLN A 70 11.15 -2.98 16.00
N ASN A 71 10.76 -3.67 14.93
CA ASN A 71 10.70 -3.09 13.58
C ASN A 71 9.72 -1.90 13.51
N ALA A 72 8.58 -1.99 14.20
CA ALA A 72 7.62 -0.90 14.30
C ALA A 72 8.24 0.32 15.01
N LYS A 73 8.87 0.13 16.17
CA LYS A 73 9.55 1.19 16.91
C LYS A 73 10.67 1.85 16.09
N GLN A 74 11.50 1.06 15.41
CA GLN A 74 12.56 1.57 14.54
C GLN A 74 12.01 2.31 13.30
N SER A 75 10.86 1.87 12.78
CA SER A 75 10.20 2.58 11.69
C SER A 75 9.66 3.94 12.15
N LEU A 76 9.07 4.00 13.36
CA LEU A 76 8.61 5.26 13.96
C LEU A 76 9.75 6.25 14.16
N SER A 77 10.89 5.80 14.70
CA SER A 77 12.06 6.67 14.92
C SER A 77 12.65 7.22 13.62
N ARG A 78 12.43 6.52 12.49
CA ARG A 78 12.81 6.97 11.14
C ARG A 78 11.72 7.79 10.44
N GLY A 79 10.61 8.10 11.10
CA GLY A 79 9.46 8.78 10.51
C GLY A 79 8.74 7.95 9.43
N ASN A 80 8.95 6.63 9.41
CA ASN A 80 8.28 5.72 8.47
C ASN A 80 6.98 5.18 9.08
N TYR A 81 5.88 5.74 8.61
CA TYR A 81 4.52 5.45 9.05
C TYR A 81 3.75 4.52 8.09
N SER A 82 4.42 3.95 7.09
CA SER A 82 3.76 3.20 5.99
C SER A 82 3.04 1.92 6.42
N TRP A 83 3.37 1.37 7.59
CA TRP A 83 2.76 0.16 8.15
C TRP A 83 1.53 0.45 9.02
N LEU A 84 1.28 1.73 9.35
CA LEU A 84 0.14 2.13 10.18
C LEU A 84 -1.17 2.05 9.39
N LYS A 85 -2.26 1.77 10.10
CA LYS A 85 -3.61 1.88 9.53
C LYS A 85 -3.94 3.34 9.22
N PHE A 86 -4.91 3.53 8.33
CA PHE A 86 -5.40 4.86 7.97
C PHE A 86 -6.06 5.53 9.18
N HIS A 87 -5.47 6.62 9.65
CA HIS A 87 -5.98 7.46 10.73
C HIS A 87 -6.03 8.92 10.29
N LYS A 88 -7.22 9.51 10.31
CA LYS A 88 -7.40 10.95 10.09
C LYS A 88 -6.98 11.72 11.35
N CYS A 89 -6.53 12.96 11.18
CA CYS A 89 -6.32 13.84 12.33
C CYS A 89 -7.64 14.03 13.09
N THR A 90 -7.59 13.87 14.42
CA THR A 90 -8.76 13.98 15.30
C THR A 90 -9.40 15.36 15.32
N LYS A 91 -8.60 16.44 15.15
CA LYS A 91 -9.11 17.82 15.15
C LYS A 91 -9.60 18.31 13.79
N CYS A 92 -8.80 18.12 12.74
CA CYS A 92 -9.11 18.69 11.42
C CYS A 92 -9.61 17.67 10.39
N GLY A 93 -9.66 16.38 10.72
CA GLY A 93 -10.08 15.32 9.80
C GLY A 93 -9.14 15.07 8.61
N TYR A 94 -8.00 15.76 8.54
CA TYR A 94 -7.07 15.66 7.42
C TYR A 94 -6.32 14.33 7.42
N SER A 95 -6.27 13.68 6.24
CA SER A 95 -5.48 12.46 6.00
C SER A 95 -4.02 12.83 5.73
N GLN A 96 -3.08 12.11 6.34
CA GLN A 96 -1.66 12.47 6.25
C GLN A 96 -1.02 12.01 4.94
N SER A 97 0.00 12.74 4.46
CA SER A 97 0.66 12.47 3.19
C SER A 97 1.23 11.04 3.10
N TRP A 98 1.84 10.56 4.19
CA TRP A 98 2.44 9.22 4.31
C TRP A 98 1.41 8.08 4.16
N GLN A 99 0.13 8.33 4.44
CA GLN A 99 -0.94 7.36 4.23
C GLN A 99 -1.29 7.20 2.75
N THR A 100 -1.23 8.30 2.00
CA THR A 100 -1.61 8.32 0.59
C THR A 100 -0.51 7.86 -0.37
N GLY A 101 0.75 7.80 0.09
CA GLY A 101 1.89 7.39 -0.74
C GLY A 101 1.79 5.95 -1.28
N ARG A 102 1.07 5.04 -0.60
CA ARG A 102 0.87 3.65 -1.06
C ARG A 102 -0.12 3.50 -2.21
N LEU A 103 -1.17 4.31 -2.24
CA LEU A 103 -2.17 4.27 -3.32
C LEU A 103 -1.58 4.82 -4.63
N TRP A 104 -0.76 5.86 -4.52
CA TRP A 104 -0.14 6.53 -5.67
C TRP A 104 0.81 5.66 -6.48
N LYS A 105 1.64 4.83 -5.83
CA LYS A 105 2.58 3.94 -6.55
C LYS A 105 1.86 2.89 -7.39
N ARG A 106 0.69 2.41 -6.95
CA ARG A 106 -0.14 1.48 -7.74
C ARG A 106 -0.83 2.20 -8.90
N SER A 107 -1.37 3.39 -8.69
CA SER A 107 -2.02 4.17 -9.77
C SER A 107 -1.06 4.55 -10.91
N ILE A 108 0.21 4.85 -10.62
CA ILE A 108 1.22 5.14 -11.66
C ILE A 108 1.49 3.91 -12.54
N ILE A 109 1.51 2.69 -11.98
CA ILE A 109 1.72 1.47 -12.74
C ILE A 109 0.57 1.22 -13.72
N PHE A 110 -0.68 1.41 -13.27
CA PHE A 110 -1.85 1.31 -14.15
C PHE A 110 -1.80 2.36 -15.28
N PHE A 111 -1.38 3.59 -14.97
CA PHE A 111 -1.21 4.65 -15.97
C PHE A 111 -0.15 4.31 -17.03
N ILE A 112 0.99 3.75 -16.62
CA ILE A 112 2.04 3.31 -17.56
C ILE A 112 1.51 2.17 -18.43
N MET A 113 0.78 1.21 -17.86
CA MET A 113 0.17 0.12 -18.62
C MET A 113 -0.85 0.63 -19.64
N ASP A 114 -1.71 1.57 -19.27
CA ASP A 114 -2.69 2.17 -20.18
C ASP A 114 -1.99 2.93 -21.33
N LEU A 115 -0.90 3.64 -21.05
CA LEU A 115 -0.07 4.29 -22.07
C LEU A 115 0.59 3.31 -23.03
N VAL A 116 1.09 2.17 -22.52
CA VAL A 116 1.69 1.11 -23.34
C VAL A 116 0.64 0.45 -24.23
N ILE A 117 -0.54 0.16 -23.69
CA ILE A 117 -1.67 -0.38 -24.47
C ILE A 117 -2.09 0.62 -25.55
N LEU A 118 -2.17 1.91 -25.21
CA LEU A 118 -2.43 2.96 -26.20
C LEU A 118 -1.38 2.97 -27.31
N TYR A 119 -0.10 2.94 -26.94
CA TYR A 119 0.99 2.96 -27.90
C TYR A 119 0.94 1.76 -28.86
N ILE A 120 0.69 0.56 -28.33
CA ILE A 120 0.51 -0.67 -29.14
C ILE A 120 -0.69 -0.52 -30.07
N PHE A 121 -1.83 -0.03 -29.56
CA PHE A 121 -3.05 0.16 -30.34
C PHE A 121 -2.87 1.18 -31.48
N PHE A 122 -2.26 2.32 -31.19
CA PHE A 122 -1.97 3.35 -32.20
C PHE A 122 -0.91 2.88 -33.21
N SER A 123 0.13 2.17 -32.77
CA SER A 123 1.15 1.60 -33.67
C SER A 123 0.55 0.55 -34.62
N TRP A 124 -0.39 -0.26 -34.12
CA TRP A 124 -1.12 -1.24 -34.92
C TRP A 124 -2.05 -0.55 -35.94
N LEU A 125 -2.75 0.51 -35.55
CA LEU A 125 -3.61 1.32 -36.45
C LEU A 125 -2.83 2.08 -37.53
N THR A 126 -1.63 2.57 -37.23
CA THR A 126 -0.76 3.23 -38.24
C THR A 126 -0.08 2.23 -39.17
N GLY A 127 0.03 0.96 -38.76
CA GLY A 127 0.56 -0.13 -39.58
C GLY A 127 -0.47 -0.76 -40.52
N SER A 128 -1.77 -0.61 -40.23
CA SER A 128 -2.86 -0.97 -41.15
C SER A 128 -3.05 0.12 -42.21
N SER A 129 -3.04 -0.26 -43.48
CA SER A 129 -2.92 0.63 -44.65
C SER A 129 -3.89 1.83 -44.66
N PRO A 130 -3.45 3.00 -45.17
CA PRO A 130 -4.22 4.26 -45.16
C PRO A 130 -5.47 4.27 -46.07
N GLU A 131 -5.79 3.17 -46.75
CA GLU A 131 -6.87 3.11 -47.75
C GLU A 131 -8.25 2.74 -47.18
N SER A 132 -8.37 2.44 -45.88
CA SER A 132 -9.64 1.94 -45.29
C SER A 132 -10.29 2.86 -44.24
N ILE A 133 -9.68 4.00 -43.91
CA ILE A 133 -10.16 4.86 -42.81
C ILE A 133 -11.19 5.85 -43.34
N THR A 134 -12.45 5.41 -43.40
CA THR A 134 -13.61 6.24 -43.70
C THR A 134 -13.74 7.43 -42.73
N SER A 135 -14.28 8.56 -43.18
CA SER A 135 -14.41 9.82 -42.42
C SER A 135 -15.12 9.70 -41.07
N GLY A 136 -15.95 8.66 -40.86
CA GLY A 136 -16.56 8.34 -39.57
C GLY A 136 -15.59 7.79 -38.52
N ALA A 137 -14.51 7.12 -38.95
CA ALA A 137 -13.49 6.59 -38.05
C ALA A 137 -12.70 7.72 -37.37
N TRP A 138 -12.40 8.82 -38.09
CA TRP A 138 -11.74 10.00 -37.53
C TRP A 138 -12.57 10.66 -36.41
N GLY A 139 -13.89 10.72 -36.56
CA GLY A 139 -14.79 11.23 -35.51
C GLY A 139 -14.78 10.34 -34.26
N PHE A 140 -14.79 9.02 -34.44
CA PHE A 140 -14.69 8.06 -33.33
C PHE A 140 -13.31 8.10 -32.64
N PHE A 141 -12.22 8.25 -33.42
CA PHE A 141 -10.87 8.40 -32.89
C PHE A 141 -10.68 9.72 -32.12
N ALA A 142 -11.28 10.82 -32.56
CA ALA A 142 -11.25 12.09 -31.84
C ALA A 142 -11.98 12.00 -30.50
N ILE A 143 -13.14 11.33 -30.45
CA ILE A 143 -13.91 11.13 -29.22
C ILE A 143 -13.16 10.21 -28.25
N LEU A 144 -12.60 9.10 -28.73
CA LEU A 144 -11.78 8.21 -27.91
C LEU A 144 -10.53 8.91 -27.38
N GLY A 145 -9.85 9.69 -28.22
CA GLY A 145 -8.69 10.49 -27.82
C GLY A 145 -9.01 11.47 -26.69
N ILE A 146 -10.15 12.16 -26.77
CA ILE A 146 -10.63 13.06 -25.71
C ILE A 146 -10.98 12.28 -24.42
N PHE A 147 -11.64 11.13 -24.54
CA PHE A 147 -11.99 10.29 -23.39
C PHE A 147 -10.76 9.77 -22.64
N ILE A 148 -9.64 9.56 -23.34
CA ILE A 148 -8.35 9.18 -22.76
C ILE A 148 -7.59 10.40 -22.22
N LEU A 149 -7.67 11.56 -22.89
CA LEU A 149 -6.96 12.77 -22.47
C LEU A 149 -7.51 13.37 -21.16
N ILE A 150 -8.83 13.30 -20.94
CA ILE A 150 -9.49 13.88 -19.76
C ILE A 150 -8.94 13.28 -18.44
N PRO A 151 -8.84 11.95 -18.26
CA PRO A 151 -8.22 11.34 -17.09
C PRO A 151 -6.76 11.82 -16.86
N VAL A 152 -5.99 11.95 -17.94
CA VAL A 152 -4.58 12.39 -17.90
C VAL A 152 -4.50 13.84 -17.40
N ILE A 153 -5.30 14.74 -17.96
CA ILE A 153 -5.32 16.16 -17.55
C ILE A 153 -5.76 16.30 -16.08
N VAL A 154 -6.82 15.59 -15.67
CA VAL A 154 -7.29 15.61 -14.28
C VAL A 154 -6.20 15.12 -13.32
N LEU A 155 -5.43 14.11 -13.71
CA LEU A 155 -4.31 13.58 -12.94
C LEU A 155 -3.14 14.58 -12.85
N VAL A 156 -2.76 15.24 -13.95
CA VAL A 156 -1.71 16.27 -13.99
C VAL A 156 -2.08 17.51 -13.16
N ILE A 157 -3.34 17.98 -13.23
CA ILE A 157 -3.81 19.09 -12.41
C ILE A 157 -3.79 18.69 -10.92
N SER A 158 -4.16 17.45 -10.60
CA SER A 158 -4.10 16.93 -9.24
C SER A 158 -2.67 16.83 -8.71
N LEU A 159 -1.71 16.46 -9.57
CA LEU A 159 -0.26 16.47 -9.30
C LEU A 159 0.25 17.89 -8.98
N LEU A 160 -0.01 18.85 -9.87
CA LEU A 160 0.47 20.24 -9.74
C LEU A 160 -0.11 20.94 -8.50
N ARG A 161 -1.37 20.66 -8.14
CA ARG A 161 -1.98 21.17 -6.91
C ARG A 161 -1.34 20.59 -5.64
N ARG A 162 -0.77 19.38 -5.71
CA ARG A 162 -0.10 18.72 -4.59
C ARG A 162 1.34 19.18 -4.40
N ASP A 163 2.06 19.40 -5.48
CA ASP A 163 3.46 19.85 -5.43
C ASP A 163 3.58 21.27 -4.84
N LYS A 164 2.61 22.16 -5.15
CA LYS A 164 2.49 23.46 -4.47
C LYS A 164 2.23 23.36 -2.96
N LYS A 165 1.67 22.25 -2.46
CA LYS A 165 1.42 22.03 -1.02
C LYS A 165 2.60 21.37 -0.28
N ASN A 166 3.54 20.74 -0.98
CA ASN A 166 4.67 20.02 -0.37
C ASN A 166 5.91 20.90 -0.08
N LYS A 167 5.82 22.23 -0.26
CA LYS A 167 6.89 23.18 0.12
C LYS A 167 6.95 23.51 1.63
N TYR A 168 6.32 22.72 2.50
CA TYR A 168 6.45 22.88 3.96
C TYR A 168 7.13 21.65 4.55
N LYS A 169 8.41 21.81 4.92
CA LYS A 169 9.15 20.84 5.74
C LYS A 169 8.79 21.09 7.21
N PRO A 170 8.25 20.12 7.96
CA PRO A 170 8.25 20.21 9.41
C PRO A 170 9.64 19.88 9.96
N ASP A 171 10.15 20.76 10.82
CA ASP A 171 11.29 20.47 11.69
C ASP A 171 10.94 19.35 12.66
N VAL A 172 11.88 18.41 12.82
CA VAL A 172 11.80 17.31 13.78
C VAL A 172 12.70 17.67 14.95
N SER A 173 12.12 18.01 16.09
CA SER A 173 12.82 17.99 17.38
C SER A 173 12.55 16.65 18.06
N ILE A 174 13.64 16.01 18.48
CA ILE A 174 13.67 14.76 19.27
C ILE A 174 13.42 15.10 20.74
#